data_AF-A0A6S6XL90-F1
#
_entry.id   AF-A0A6S6XL90-F1
#
_cell.length_a   1.000
_cell.length_b   1.000
_cell.length_c   1.000
_cell.angle_alpha   90.00
_cell.angle_beta   90.00
_cell.angle_gamma   90.00
#
_symmetry.space_group_name_H-M   'P 1'
#
loop_
_entity.id
_entity.type
_entity.pdbx_description
1 polymer ?
#
loop_
_entity_poly.entity_id
_entity_poly.type
_entity_poly.pdbx_seq_one_letter_code
_entity_poly.pdbx_strand_id
1 'polypeptide(L)' 'MICIDYACDNCKHQRPNIDGWNCACDAFPEGIPGKFMCYSDPKKLKECNNGIGYEPKDKKAER' A
#
# COMPACT_ATOMS: atom_id res chain seq x y z
N MET A 1 -6.91 11.74 2.62
CA MET A 1 -6.22 10.88 3.61
C MET A 1 -5.09 10.20 2.88
N ILE A 2 -3.88 10.74 3.00
CA ILE A 2 -2.69 9.99 2.57
C ILE A 2 -2.56 8.84 3.59
N CYS A 3 -2.18 7.64 3.14
CA CYS A 3 -1.97 6.49 4.01
C CYS A 3 -0.71 6.62 4.88
N ILE A 4 -0.54 7.77 5.53
CA ILE A 4 0.62 8.10 6.36
C ILE A 4 0.72 7.07 7.49
N ASP A 5 1.93 6.55 7.70
CA ASP A 5 2.28 5.55 8.73
C ASP A 5 1.81 4.10 8.48
N TYR A 6 1.06 3.84 7.40
CA TYR A 6 0.74 2.47 7.02
C TYR A 6 1.90 1.80 6.27
N ALA A 7 2.02 0.48 6.44
CA ALA A 7 2.98 -0.30 5.67
C ALA A 7 2.81 -0.08 4.16
N CYS A 8 1.57 0.06 3.65
CA CYS A 8 1.31 0.37 2.25
C CYS A 8 1.96 1.66 1.73
N ASP A 9 2.21 2.65 2.58
CA ASP A 9 2.90 3.89 2.17
C ASP A 9 4.39 3.70 1.90
N ASN A 10 4.97 2.78 2.66
CA ASN A 10 6.34 2.33 2.46
C ASN A 10 6.44 1.22 1.39
N CYS A 11 5.36 0.88 0.67
CA CYS A 11 5.36 -0.17 -0.35
C CYS A 11 5.60 0.41 -1.75
N LYS A 12 6.52 -0.16 -2.53
CA LYS A 12 6.85 0.33 -3.89
C LYS A 12 5.67 0.27 -4.88
N HIS A 13 4.70 -0.59 -4.59
CA HIS A 13 3.48 -0.77 -5.39
C HIS A 13 2.38 0.25 -5.05
N GLN A 14 2.63 1.16 -4.10
CA GLN A 14 1.69 2.25 -3.81
C GLN A 14 1.55 3.16 -5.02
N ARG A 15 0.30 3.41 -5.41
CA ARG A 15 -0.08 4.33 -6.48
C ARG A 15 -0.66 5.62 -5.89
N PRO A 16 -0.72 6.71 -6.67
CA PRO A 16 -1.45 7.90 -6.25
C PRO A 16 -2.90 7.57 -5.88
N ASN A 17 -3.43 8.28 -4.89
CA ASN A 17 -4.79 8.06 -4.40
C ASN A 17 -5.81 8.29 -5.52
N ILE A 18 -6.77 7.38 -5.62
CA ILE A 18 -8.00 7.53 -6.40
C ILE A 18 -8.86 8.60 -5.70
N ASP A 19 -9.31 9.61 -6.43
CA ASP A 19 -10.11 10.73 -5.93
C ASP A 19 -9.46 11.52 -4.77
N GLY A 20 -8.13 11.45 -4.61
CA GLY A 20 -7.37 12.14 -3.56
C GLY A 20 -7.56 11.56 -2.14
N TRP A 21 -8.48 10.62 -1.94
CA TRP A 21 -8.79 10.02 -0.64
C TRP A 21 -8.55 8.52 -0.58
N ASN A 22 -8.82 7.79 -1.65
CA ASN A 22 -8.72 6.33 -1.67
C ASN A 22 -7.31 5.90 -2.06
N CYS A 23 -6.55 5.38 -1.11
CA CYS A 23 -5.23 4.84 -1.40
C CYS A 23 -5.33 3.66 -2.38
N ALA A 24 -4.54 3.71 -3.45
CA ALA A 24 -4.51 2.68 -4.48
C ALA A 24 -3.14 1.99 -4.50
N CYS A 25 -3.10 0.75 -4.96
CA CYS A 25 -1.86 0.06 -5.27
C CYS A 25 -2.08 -0.91 -6.43
N ASP A 26 -1.01 -1.43 -7.01
CA ASP A 26 -1.10 -2.45 -8.08
C ASP A 26 -1.90 -3.69 -7.67
N ALA A 27 -1.88 -4.05 -6.39
CA ALA A 27 -2.67 -5.17 -5.86
C ALA A 27 -4.18 -4.84 -5.79
N PHE A 28 -4.54 -3.57 -5.62
CA PHE A 28 -5.91 -3.09 -5.47
C PHE A 28 -6.16 -1.89 -6.41
N PRO A 29 -6.44 -2.15 -7.70
CA PRO A 29 -6.65 -1.11 -8.70
C PRO A 29 -7.91 -0.27 -8.45
N GLU A 30 -8.90 -0.82 -7.76
CA GLU A 30 -10.14 -0.12 -7.37
C GLU A 30 -10.00 0.69 -6.06
N GLY A 31 -8.84 0.61 -5.42
CA GLY A 31 -8.58 1.20 -4.10
C GLY A 31 -8.50 0.14 -3.00
N ILE A 32 -7.59 0.37 -2.05
CA ILE A 32 -7.36 -0.55 -0.94
C ILE A 32 -8.53 -0.41 0.04
N PRO A 33 -9.20 -1.52 0.42
CA PRO A 33 -10.28 -1.45 1.39
C PRO A 33 -9.76 -0.91 2.72
N GLY A 34 -10.44 0.08 3.31
CA GLY A 34 -10.03 0.63 4.62
C GLY A 34 -9.93 -0.44 5.72
N LYS A 35 -10.79 -1.46 5.68
CA LYS A 35 -10.68 -2.64 6.57
C LYS A 35 -9.38 -3.41 6.37
N PHE A 36 -8.91 -3.57 5.12
CA PHE A 36 -7.63 -4.22 4.87
C PHE A 36 -6.49 -3.39 5.46
N MET A 37 -6.53 -2.07 5.30
CA MET A 37 -5.52 -1.17 5.89
C MET A 37 -5.50 -1.23 7.42
N CYS A 38 -6.66 -1.22 8.07
CA CYS A 38 -6.73 -1.18 9.53
C CYS A 38 -6.49 -2.55 10.21
N TYR A 39 -6.87 -3.66 9.56
CA TYR A 39 -6.85 -4.99 10.18
C TYR A 39 -5.83 -5.96 9.58
N SER A 40 -5.24 -5.65 8.42
CA SER A 40 -4.26 -6.51 7.76
C SER A 40 -2.87 -5.88 7.76
N ASP A 41 -1.88 -6.68 8.16
CA ASP A 41 -0.47 -6.31 8.10
C ASP A 41 0.14 -6.81 6.78
N PRO A 42 0.31 -5.97 5.74
CA PRO A 42 0.89 -6.41 4.47
C PRO A 42 2.33 -6.91 4.62
N LYS A 43 3.05 -6.47 5.66
CA LYS A 43 4.39 -6.98 6.01
C LYS A 43 4.39 -8.45 6.47
N LYS A 44 3.28 -8.94 7.01
CA LYS A 44 3.14 -10.33 7.49
C LYS A 44 2.45 -11.22 6.46
N LEU A 45 1.80 -10.62 5.46
CA LEU A 45 1.16 -11.33 4.38
C LEU A 45 2.20 -11.78 3.35
N LYS A 46 2.10 -13.03 2.92
CA LYS A 46 2.92 -13.57 1.82
C LYS A 46 2.54 -12.91 0.49
N GLU A 47 1.28 -12.54 0.36
CA GLU A 47 0.68 -11.87 -0.80
C GLU A 47 -0.48 -10.98 -0.31
N CYS A 48 -0.59 -9.77 -0.87
CA CYS A 48 -1.68 -8.84 -0.59
C CYS A 48 -2.92 -9.20 -1.42
N ASN A 49 -2.81 -9.06 -2.75
CA ASN A 49 -3.84 -9.39 -3.72
C ASN A 49 -3.22 -9.51 -5.13
N ASN A 50 -3.89 -10.18 -6.06
CA ASN A 50 -3.45 -10.34 -7.46
C ASN A 50 -2.01 -10.87 -7.64
N GLY A 51 -1.50 -11.72 -6.76
CA GLY A 51 -0.11 -12.20 -6.87
C GLY A 51 0.95 -11.23 -6.32
N ILE A 52 0.55 -10.07 -5.79
CA ILE A 52 1.47 -9.00 -5.40
C ILE A 52 1.71 -9.02 -3.90
N GLY A 53 2.96 -9.28 -3.50
CA GLY A 53 3.42 -9.19 -2.12
C GLY A 53 3.80 -7.77 -1.70
N TYR A 54 3.95 -7.57 -0.39
CA TYR A 54 4.53 -6.35 0.13
C TYR A 54 6.01 -6.26 -0.25
N GLU A 55 6.37 -5.17 -0.92
CA GLU A 55 7.75 -4.89 -1.27
C GLU A 55 8.10 -3.47 -0.81
N PRO A 56 9.02 -3.30 0.16
CA PRO A 56 9.36 -1.99 0.68
C PRO A 56 10.00 -1.11 -0.40
N LYS A 57 9.66 0.17 -0.41
CA LYS A 57 10.42 1.19 -1.15
C LYS A 57 11.83 1.23 -0.60
N ASP A 58 12.83 1.21 -1.49
CA ASP A 58 14.22 1.34 -1.08
C ASP A 58 14.40 2.73 -0.44
N LYS A 59 14.75 2.76 0.85
CA LYS A 59 15.07 4.00 1.58
C LYS A 59 16.44 4.51 1.13
N LYS A 60 16.56 4.95 -0.12
CA LYS A 60 17.76 5.60 -0.67
C LYS A 60 17.37 6.77 -1.55
N ALA A 61 16.75 7.81 -0.99
CA ALA A 61 16.65 9.10 -1.67
C ALA A 61 16.31 10.27 -0.74
N GLU A 62 16.85 10.36 0.47
CA GLU A 62 16.89 11.65 1.19
C GLU A 62 18.25 11.77 1.89
N ARG A 63 19.19 12.43 1.20
CA ARG A 63 20.47 12.89 1.72
C ARG A 63 20.56 14.39 1.45
#